data_AF-A0A5C8L3G4-F1
#
_entry.id   AF-A0A5C8L3G4-F1
#
_cell.length_a   1.000
_cell.length_b   1.000
_cell.length_c   1.000
_cell.angle_alpha   90.00
_cell.angle_beta   90.00
_cell.angle_gamma   90.00
#
_symmetry.space_group_name_H-M   'P 1'
#
loop_
_entity.id
_entity.type
_entity.pdbx_description
1 polymer ?
#
loop_
_entity_poly.entity_id
_entity_poly.type
_entity_poly.pdbx_seq_one_letter_code
_entity_poly.pdbx_strand_id
1 'polypeptide(L)'
;MTATMAASTVVAILPADFTKADMSQGGSVTDAVYNQPDVPSTSVTDAVYKPIVLPVPVIAIPSVQALEAVQNAKSAVELKTALTAAGLALNLTSFNALSQEDQVAAAEALLSQSTEGYTDTAAVQQALNKVVAVQRDVAALRNAVAAVNSAGSASQMQSALETPYLGLVMMNYRKLNAEGKLAAAEAVRKAIPTGGFVSRTDIQKAFNTAIASVHS
;
A
#
# COMPACT_ATOMS: atom_id res chain seq x y z
N MET A 1 8.66 -0.58 -46.47
CA MET A 1 8.90 -1.82 -45.69
C MET A 1 8.13 -1.68 -44.39
N THR A 2 6.99 -2.37 -44.33
CA THR A 2 5.94 -2.23 -43.33
C THR A 2 6.09 -3.36 -42.32
N ALA A 3 6.37 -3.05 -41.06
CA ALA A 3 6.50 -4.05 -40.00
C ALA A 3 5.22 -4.13 -39.18
N THR A 4 4.51 -5.24 -39.42
CA THR A 4 3.33 -5.79 -38.77
C THR A 4 3.42 -5.84 -37.25
N MET A 5 2.39 -5.33 -36.56
CA MET A 5 2.15 -5.57 -35.13
C MET A 5 1.51 -6.94 -34.93
N ALA A 6 2.04 -7.75 -34.02
CA ALA A 6 1.39 -8.97 -33.55
C ALA A 6 0.70 -8.71 -32.21
N ALA A 7 -0.62 -8.84 -32.19
CA ALA A 7 -1.44 -8.89 -30.99
C ALA A 7 -1.31 -10.27 -30.35
N SER A 8 -1.12 -10.33 -29.03
CA SER A 8 -1.12 -11.58 -28.26
C SER A 8 -2.40 -11.64 -27.41
N THR A 9 -3.20 -12.67 -27.65
CA THR A 9 -4.53 -12.88 -27.06
C THR A 9 -4.48 -13.98 -25.99
N VAL A 10 -4.92 -13.60 -24.78
CA VAL A 10 -5.73 -14.32 -23.76
C VAL A 10 -5.51 -15.82 -23.52
N VAL A 11 -5.31 -16.20 -22.24
CA VAL A 11 -6.11 -17.28 -21.60
C VAL A 11 -6.32 -16.93 -20.11
N ALA A 12 -7.57 -16.72 -19.71
CA ALA A 12 -7.99 -16.73 -18.31
C ALA A 12 -8.41 -18.17 -17.94
N ILE A 13 -7.86 -18.71 -16.86
CA ILE A 13 -8.25 -20.02 -16.31
C ILE A 13 -9.06 -19.75 -15.04
N LEU A 14 -10.39 -19.78 -15.16
CA LEU A 14 -11.30 -19.96 -14.03
C LEU A 14 -11.56 -21.45 -13.86
N PRO A 15 -11.46 -22.02 -12.64
CA PRO A 15 -12.20 -23.21 -12.29
C PRO A 15 -13.64 -22.85 -11.92
N ALA A 16 -14.55 -23.60 -12.54
CA ALA A 16 -15.97 -23.65 -12.29
C ALA A 16 -16.30 -24.46 -11.02
N ASP A 17 -17.56 -24.31 -10.60
CA ASP A 17 -18.35 -25.26 -9.81
C ASP A 17 -18.06 -25.41 -8.31
N PHE A 18 -18.87 -24.70 -7.51
CA PHE A 18 -19.47 -25.29 -6.32
C PHE A 18 -21.00 -25.24 -6.43
N THR A 19 -21.51 -26.43 -6.74
CA THR A 19 -22.89 -26.85 -6.89
C THR A 19 -23.71 -26.58 -5.63
N LYS A 20 -24.94 -26.10 -5.85
CA LYS A 20 -26.01 -26.03 -4.85
C LYS A 20 -26.28 -27.43 -4.28
N ALA A 21 -26.11 -27.59 -2.97
CA ALA A 21 -26.70 -28.71 -2.24
C ALA A 21 -28.14 -28.36 -1.88
N ASP A 22 -29.06 -28.90 -2.66
CA ASP A 22 -30.45 -29.16 -2.32
C ASP A 22 -30.47 -30.10 -1.10
N MET A 23 -31.09 -29.68 0.01
CA MET A 23 -31.44 -30.56 1.12
C MET A 23 -32.92 -30.38 1.41
N SER A 24 -33.72 -31.15 0.68
CA SER A 24 -35.13 -31.40 0.93
C SER A 24 -35.33 -32.88 1.28
N GLN A 25 -36.37 -33.12 2.09
CA GLN A 25 -36.88 -34.38 2.66
C GLN A 25 -36.18 -34.82 3.96
N GLY A 26 -36.89 -35.13 5.04
CA GLY A 26 -38.26 -35.61 5.15
C GLY A 26 -38.21 -36.88 6.02
N GLY A 27 -38.29 -36.70 7.34
CA GLY A 27 -38.23 -37.78 8.32
C GLY A 27 -39.43 -37.70 9.25
N SER A 28 -40.45 -38.49 8.91
CA SER A 28 -41.62 -38.79 9.74
C SER A 28 -41.16 -39.54 10.99
N VAL A 29 -41.53 -39.05 12.17
CA VAL A 29 -41.54 -39.86 13.39
C VAL A 29 -42.86 -39.65 14.10
N THR A 30 -43.52 -40.78 14.30
CA THR A 30 -44.83 -41.02 14.88
C THR A 30 -44.91 -40.68 16.37
N ASP A 31 -46.04 -40.10 16.72
CA ASP A 31 -46.93 -40.57 17.80
C ASP A 31 -46.37 -40.60 19.22
N ALA A 32 -46.65 -39.53 19.96
CA ALA A 32 -46.73 -39.56 21.42
C ALA A 32 -47.88 -38.66 21.87
N VAL A 33 -49.02 -39.31 22.05
CA VAL A 33 -50.18 -38.88 22.82
C VAL A 33 -49.72 -38.24 24.14
N TYR A 34 -49.97 -36.95 24.29
CA TYR A 34 -50.10 -36.31 25.60
C TYR A 34 -51.39 -35.51 25.64
N ASN A 35 -52.36 -36.05 26.38
CA ASN A 35 -53.59 -35.40 26.80
C ASN A 35 -53.29 -34.04 27.42
N GLN A 36 -53.81 -32.97 26.82
CA GLN A 36 -53.95 -31.67 27.48
C GLN A 36 -55.43 -31.47 27.80
N PRO A 37 -55.81 -31.17 29.06
CA PRO A 37 -57.21 -30.98 29.44
C PRO A 37 -57.80 -29.74 28.77
N ASP A 38 -59.04 -29.87 28.32
CA ASP A 38 -59.91 -28.79 27.85
C ASP A 38 -59.90 -27.63 28.84
N VAL A 39 -59.26 -26.53 28.46
CA VAL A 39 -59.49 -25.22 29.06
C VAL A 39 -60.54 -24.50 28.20
N PRO A 40 -61.65 -24.03 28.79
CA PRO A 40 -62.69 -23.36 28.03
C PRO A 40 -62.15 -22.09 27.37
N SER A 41 -62.42 -21.96 26.07
CA SER A 41 -62.12 -20.78 25.28
C SER A 41 -62.80 -19.54 25.88
N THR A 42 -62.01 -18.67 26.48
CA THR A 42 -62.39 -17.28 26.68
C THR A 42 -62.12 -16.53 25.38
N SER A 43 -63.19 -16.14 24.70
CA SER A 43 -63.17 -15.18 23.61
C SER A 43 -62.60 -13.85 24.10
N VAL A 44 -61.31 -13.60 23.84
CA VAL A 44 -60.72 -12.27 24.01
C VAL A 44 -61.05 -11.46 22.76
N THR A 45 -61.92 -10.48 22.97
CA THR A 45 -62.33 -9.47 22.01
C THR A 45 -61.14 -8.74 21.40
N ASP A 46 -61.26 -8.45 20.10
CA ASP A 46 -60.42 -7.58 19.27
C ASP A 46 -59.67 -6.49 20.04
N ALA A 47 -58.41 -6.77 20.40
CA ALA A 47 -57.41 -5.74 20.55
C ALA A 47 -56.65 -5.68 19.22
N VAL A 48 -56.97 -4.68 18.41
CA VAL A 48 -56.22 -4.31 17.21
C VAL A 48 -54.75 -4.11 17.60
N TYR A 49 -53.94 -5.14 17.44
CA TYR A 49 -52.51 -5.09 17.64
C TYR A 49 -51.91 -4.29 16.48
N LYS A 50 -51.82 -2.97 16.63
CA LYS A 50 -50.90 -2.16 15.83
C LYS A 50 -49.49 -2.48 16.35
N PRO A 51 -48.63 -3.17 15.59
CA PRO A 51 -47.24 -3.33 16.00
C PRO A 51 -46.65 -1.92 16.15
N ILE A 52 -46.24 -1.59 17.36
CA ILE A 52 -45.45 -0.38 17.60
C ILE A 52 -44.10 -0.67 16.96
N VAL A 53 -43.91 -0.20 15.73
CA VAL A 53 -42.58 -0.11 15.10
C VAL A 53 -41.84 1.00 15.83
N LEU A 54 -41.25 0.66 16.99
CA LEU A 54 -40.28 1.56 17.61
C LEU A 54 -39.11 1.68 16.63
N PRO A 55 -38.69 2.90 16.25
CA PRO A 55 -37.49 3.07 15.44
C PRO A 55 -36.32 2.51 16.25
N VAL A 56 -35.78 1.36 15.82
CA VAL A 56 -34.53 0.85 16.39
C VAL A 56 -33.46 1.88 16.02
N PRO A 57 -32.80 2.54 16.98
CA PRO A 57 -31.69 3.42 16.64
C PRO A 57 -30.62 2.56 15.98
N VAL A 58 -30.26 2.89 14.73
CA VAL A 58 -29.09 2.31 14.08
C VAL A 58 -27.89 2.80 14.88
N ILE A 59 -27.39 1.98 15.80
CA ILE A 59 -26.16 2.27 16.53
C ILE A 59 -25.04 2.11 15.50
N ALA A 60 -24.52 3.22 15.01
CA ALA A 60 -23.39 3.20 14.08
C ALA A 60 -22.20 2.52 14.77
N ILE A 61 -21.70 1.45 14.17
CA ILE A 61 -20.54 0.74 14.68
C ILE A 61 -19.32 1.63 14.40
N PRO A 62 -18.49 1.99 15.40
CA PRO A 62 -17.40 2.96 15.22
C PRO A 62 -16.37 2.56 14.15
N SER A 63 -16.24 1.27 13.83
CA SER A 63 -15.40 0.78 12.74
C SER A 63 -15.94 1.09 11.34
N VAL A 64 -17.27 1.07 11.17
CA VAL A 64 -17.92 1.36 9.88
C VAL A 64 -17.78 2.85 9.55
N GLN A 65 -18.04 3.73 10.52
CA GLN A 65 -17.85 5.18 10.34
C GLN A 65 -16.39 5.54 10.01
N ALA A 66 -15.44 4.85 10.64
CA ALA A 66 -14.03 5.10 10.39
C ALA A 66 -13.60 4.65 8.99
N LEU A 67 -14.12 3.52 8.51
CA LEU A 67 -13.87 3.04 7.15
C LEU A 67 -14.51 3.97 6.10
N GLU A 68 -15.74 4.42 6.35
CA GLU A 68 -16.41 5.42 5.50
C GLU A 68 -15.62 6.74 5.44
N ALA A 69 -15.02 7.18 6.55
CA ALA A 69 -14.17 8.37 6.56
C ALA A 69 -12.93 8.22 5.66
N VAL A 70 -12.32 7.03 5.63
CA VAL A 70 -11.19 6.73 4.74
C VAL A 70 -11.63 6.75 3.27
N GLN A 71 -12.78 6.14 2.96
CA GLN A 71 -13.30 6.07 1.59
C GLN A 71 -13.75 7.43 1.05
N ASN A 72 -14.26 8.31 1.91
CA ASN A 72 -14.80 9.62 1.54
C ASN A 72 -13.78 10.75 1.61
N ALA A 73 -12.55 10.48 2.06
CA ALA A 73 -11.51 11.49 2.15
C ALA A 73 -11.18 12.07 0.77
N LYS A 74 -11.14 13.41 0.65
CA LYS A 74 -10.88 14.13 -0.61
C LYS A 74 -9.51 14.79 -0.65
N SER A 75 -8.79 14.76 0.47
CA SER A 75 -7.47 15.35 0.60
C SER A 75 -6.57 14.51 1.49
N ALA A 76 -5.25 14.65 1.32
CA ALA A 76 -4.27 13.96 2.15
C ALA A 76 -4.44 14.28 3.64
N VAL A 77 -4.86 15.51 3.96
CA VAL A 77 -5.13 15.96 5.32
C VAL A 77 -6.34 15.25 5.92
N GLU A 78 -7.45 15.17 5.17
CA GLU A 78 -8.63 14.42 5.59
C GLU A 78 -8.31 12.94 5.77
N LEU A 79 -7.60 12.34 4.81
CA LEU A 79 -7.25 10.93 4.86
C LEU A 79 -6.33 10.62 6.05
N LYS A 80 -5.34 11.46 6.32
CA LYS A 80 -4.49 11.32 7.52
C LYS A 80 -5.31 11.35 8.80
N THR A 81 -6.32 12.22 8.87
CA THR A 81 -7.22 12.30 10.02
C THR A 81 -8.09 11.04 10.12
N ALA A 82 -8.58 10.51 8.99
CA ALA A 82 -9.36 9.28 8.97
C ALA A 82 -8.53 8.06 9.40
N LEU A 83 -7.26 7.96 8.98
CA LEU A 83 -6.37 6.84 9.32
C LEU A 83 -6.08 6.72 10.83
N THR A 84 -6.18 7.80 11.61
CA THR A 84 -5.97 7.78 13.07
C THR A 84 -7.21 7.41 13.86
N ALA A 85 -8.34 7.15 13.19
CA ALA A 85 -9.57 6.75 13.85
C ALA A 85 -9.40 5.41 14.56
N ALA A 86 -9.65 5.38 15.87
CA ALA A 86 -9.49 4.19 16.71
C ALA A 86 -10.31 2.98 16.21
N GLY A 87 -11.44 3.24 15.53
CA GLY A 87 -12.29 2.21 14.93
C GLY A 87 -11.64 1.40 13.81
N LEU A 88 -10.55 1.88 13.19
CA LEU A 88 -9.82 1.12 12.16
C LEU A 88 -8.79 0.16 12.74
N ALA A 89 -8.34 0.40 13.98
CA ALA A 89 -7.28 -0.37 14.64
C ALA A 89 -6.02 -0.59 13.77
N LEU A 90 -5.64 0.38 12.94
CA LEU A 90 -4.48 0.29 12.06
C LEU A 90 -3.17 0.34 12.85
N ASN A 91 -2.18 -0.42 12.38
CA ASN A 91 -0.80 -0.23 12.79
C ASN A 91 -0.18 0.92 11.99
N LEU A 92 -0.06 2.08 12.63
CA LEU A 92 0.49 3.30 12.05
C LEU A 92 1.98 3.51 12.34
N THR A 93 2.67 2.57 13.00
CA THR A 93 4.06 2.77 13.46
C THR A 93 4.99 3.16 12.32
N SER A 94 4.93 2.45 11.18
CA SER A 94 5.80 2.75 10.03
C SER A 94 5.39 4.03 9.30
N PHE A 95 4.10 4.36 9.27
CA PHE A 95 3.60 5.61 8.68
C PHE A 95 4.07 6.81 9.52
N ASN A 96 3.97 6.72 10.85
CA ASN A 96 4.39 7.78 11.77
C ASN A 96 5.92 7.98 11.81
N ALA A 97 6.69 6.99 11.37
CA ALA A 97 8.15 7.12 11.23
C ALA A 97 8.58 7.87 9.95
N LEU A 98 7.66 8.09 9.00
CA LEU A 98 7.93 8.92 7.81
C LEU A 98 8.01 10.40 8.18
N SER A 99 8.76 11.17 7.40
CA SER A 99 8.75 12.64 7.50
C SER A 99 7.35 13.19 7.20
N GLN A 100 7.04 14.41 7.64
CA GLN A 100 5.72 15.01 7.38
C GLN A 100 5.41 15.12 5.88
N GLU A 101 6.40 15.45 5.06
CA GLU A 101 6.29 15.49 3.60
C GLU A 101 5.99 14.09 3.04
N ASP A 102 6.73 13.08 3.48
CA ASP A 102 6.55 11.71 3.00
C ASP A 102 5.22 11.09 3.47
N GLN A 103 4.71 11.48 4.63
CA GLN A 103 3.37 11.10 5.10
C GLN A 103 2.27 11.70 4.22
N VAL A 104 2.42 12.95 3.78
CA VAL A 104 1.45 13.58 2.87
C VAL A 104 1.47 12.86 1.53
N ALA A 105 2.65 12.62 0.96
CA ALA A 105 2.77 11.89 -0.30
C ALA A 105 2.28 10.43 -0.19
N ALA A 106 2.49 9.75 0.95
CA ALA A 106 1.90 8.43 1.22
C ALA A 106 0.36 8.48 1.23
N ALA A 107 -0.22 9.52 1.85
CA ALA A 107 -1.67 9.70 1.88
C ALA A 107 -2.24 10.04 0.49
N GLU A 108 -1.56 10.88 -0.31
CA GLU A 108 -1.94 11.15 -1.70
C GLU A 108 -1.90 9.89 -2.56
N ALA A 109 -0.86 9.07 -2.41
CA ALA A 109 -0.77 7.77 -3.07
C ALA A 109 -1.93 6.86 -2.66
N LEU A 110 -2.28 6.84 -1.37
CA LEU A 110 -3.40 6.04 -0.86
C LEU A 110 -4.77 6.53 -1.38
N LEU A 111 -4.96 7.84 -1.55
CA LEU A 111 -6.16 8.40 -2.20
C LEU A 111 -6.28 7.94 -3.64
N SER A 112 -5.18 7.97 -4.41
CA SER A 112 -5.19 7.53 -5.81
C SER A 112 -5.50 6.04 -5.98
N GLN A 113 -5.25 5.23 -4.94
CA GLN A 113 -5.58 3.79 -4.92
C GLN A 113 -7.02 3.52 -4.46
N SER A 114 -7.68 4.49 -3.83
CA SER A 114 -9.03 4.32 -3.27
C SER A 114 -10.13 4.22 -4.33
N THR A 115 -9.80 4.31 -5.62
CA THR A 115 -10.77 4.19 -6.73
C THR A 115 -11.43 2.81 -6.80
N GLU A 116 -10.78 1.77 -6.24
CA GLU A 116 -11.34 0.41 -6.14
C GLU A 116 -12.20 0.21 -4.88
N GLY A 117 -12.17 1.15 -3.93
CA GLY A 117 -12.88 1.09 -2.65
C GLY A 117 -12.25 0.12 -1.65
N TYR A 118 -12.13 0.55 -0.39
CA TYR A 118 -11.64 -0.31 0.69
C TYR A 118 -12.79 -1.12 1.28
N THR A 119 -12.78 -2.44 1.08
CA THR A 119 -13.84 -3.35 1.55
C THR A 119 -13.87 -3.52 3.07
N ASP A 120 -12.71 -3.39 3.71
CA ASP A 120 -12.53 -3.57 5.15
C ASP A 120 -11.24 -2.90 5.64
N THR A 121 -10.98 -2.96 6.95
CA THR A 121 -9.78 -2.39 7.57
C THR A 121 -8.49 -3.11 7.17
N ALA A 122 -8.56 -4.40 6.81
CA ALA A 122 -7.39 -5.14 6.35
C ALA A 122 -6.94 -4.68 4.96
N ALA A 123 -7.89 -4.37 4.06
CA ALA A 123 -7.62 -3.75 2.77
C ALA A 123 -6.93 -2.38 2.95
N VAL A 124 -7.42 -1.55 3.89
CA VAL A 124 -6.76 -0.27 4.23
C VAL A 124 -5.35 -0.49 4.74
N GLN A 125 -5.13 -1.45 5.66
CA GLN A 125 -3.81 -1.72 6.21
C GLN A 125 -2.83 -2.22 5.13
N GLN A 126 -3.27 -3.09 4.21
CA GLN A 126 -2.44 -3.59 3.11
C GLN A 126 -2.04 -2.45 2.16
N ALA A 127 -3.00 -1.61 1.78
CA ALA A 127 -2.74 -0.45 0.94
C ALA A 127 -1.80 0.56 1.64
N LEU A 128 -2.02 0.85 2.92
CA LEU A 128 -1.15 1.69 3.74
C LEU A 128 0.28 1.13 3.80
N ASN A 129 0.44 -0.18 4.06
CA ASN A 129 1.75 -0.81 4.11
C ASN A 129 2.49 -0.70 2.77
N LYS A 130 1.78 -0.89 1.65
CA LYS A 130 2.34 -0.76 0.30
C LYS A 130 2.81 0.67 0.02
N VAL A 131 1.98 1.68 0.27
CA VAL A 131 2.38 3.08 0.01
C VAL A 131 3.51 3.53 0.94
N VAL A 132 3.52 3.10 2.21
CA VAL A 132 4.61 3.39 3.14
C VAL A 132 5.91 2.76 2.67
N ALA A 133 5.89 1.52 2.20
CA ALA A 133 7.09 0.87 1.65
C ALA A 133 7.67 1.66 0.45
N VAL A 134 6.81 2.05 -0.49
CA VAL A 134 7.21 2.87 -1.65
C VAL A 134 7.81 4.20 -1.19
N GLN A 135 7.18 4.90 -0.25
CA GLN A 135 7.68 6.19 0.22
C GLN A 135 9.01 6.08 0.98
N ARG A 136 9.25 4.96 1.68
CA ARG A 136 10.56 4.68 2.29
C ARG A 136 11.64 4.52 1.22
N ASP A 137 11.35 3.83 0.12
CA ASP A 137 12.31 3.66 -0.98
C ASP A 137 12.61 4.99 -1.67
N VAL A 138 11.59 5.83 -1.89
CA VAL A 138 11.74 7.19 -2.43
C VAL A 138 12.62 8.04 -1.52
N ALA A 139 12.36 8.04 -0.21
CA ALA A 139 13.16 8.79 0.76
C ALA A 139 14.61 8.29 0.81
N ALA A 140 14.81 6.97 0.75
CA ALA A 140 16.15 6.38 0.74
C ALA A 140 16.95 6.79 -0.51
N LEU A 141 16.32 6.78 -1.70
CA LEU A 141 16.94 7.27 -2.93
C LEU A 141 17.27 8.77 -2.84
N ARG A 142 16.33 9.61 -2.37
CA ARG A 142 16.55 11.05 -2.17
C ARG A 142 17.74 11.31 -1.25
N ASN A 143 17.83 10.58 -0.13
CA ASN A 143 18.95 10.69 0.81
C ASN A 143 20.27 10.23 0.18
N ALA A 144 20.25 9.18 -0.65
CA ALA A 144 21.43 8.70 -1.33
C ALA A 144 21.96 9.71 -2.37
N VAL A 145 21.07 10.35 -3.13
CA VAL A 145 21.43 11.45 -4.05
C VAL A 145 22.00 12.64 -3.26
N ALA A 146 21.39 13.01 -2.13
CA ALA A 146 21.89 14.07 -1.27
C ALA A 146 23.29 13.76 -0.70
N ALA A 147 23.56 12.50 -0.35
CA ALA A 147 24.87 12.06 0.11
C ALA A 147 25.95 12.22 -0.97
N VAL A 148 25.63 11.92 -2.23
CA VAL A 148 26.54 12.16 -3.37
C VAL A 148 26.79 13.66 -3.54
N ASN A 149 25.75 14.48 -3.51
CA ASN A 149 25.87 15.93 -3.70
C ASN A 149 26.63 16.65 -2.57
N SER A 150 26.66 16.07 -1.37
CA SER A 150 27.28 16.67 -0.18
C SER A 150 28.63 16.06 0.20
N ALA A 151 29.12 15.06 -0.52
CA ALA A 151 30.38 14.41 -0.18
C ALA A 151 31.59 15.36 -0.28
N GLY A 152 32.23 15.64 0.85
CA GLY A 152 33.36 16.56 0.96
C GLY A 152 34.71 15.97 0.56
N SER A 153 34.80 14.66 0.37
CA SER A 153 36.05 13.95 0.06
C SER A 153 35.82 12.75 -0.85
N ALA A 154 36.89 12.26 -1.49
CA ALA A 154 36.85 11.06 -2.33
C ALA A 154 36.31 9.83 -1.58
N SER A 155 36.68 9.65 -0.30
CA SER A 155 36.21 8.51 0.52
C SER A 155 34.72 8.59 0.85
N GLN A 156 34.23 9.78 1.20
CA GLN A 156 32.80 10.02 1.39
C GLN A 156 32.01 9.81 0.09
N MET A 157 32.55 10.29 -1.04
CA MET A 157 31.94 10.11 -2.35
C MET A 157 31.89 8.63 -2.75
N GLN A 158 32.98 7.89 -2.51
CA GLN A 158 33.01 6.45 -2.73
C GLN A 158 31.92 5.75 -1.91
N SER A 159 31.83 6.05 -0.62
CA SER A 159 30.81 5.47 0.27
C SER A 159 29.39 5.81 -0.20
N ALA A 160 29.16 7.05 -0.66
CA ALA A 160 27.88 7.49 -1.20
C ALA A 160 27.54 6.77 -2.51
N LEU A 161 28.50 6.59 -3.43
CA LEU A 161 28.29 5.88 -4.70
C LEU A 161 28.03 4.38 -4.49
N GLU A 162 28.65 3.76 -3.49
CA GLU A 162 28.50 2.34 -3.18
C GLU A 162 27.19 2.00 -2.43
N THR A 163 26.39 3.00 -2.07
CA THR A 163 25.10 2.74 -1.41
C THR A 163 24.13 1.98 -2.33
N PRO A 164 23.47 0.91 -1.84
CA PRO A 164 22.57 0.12 -2.67
C PRO A 164 21.35 0.93 -3.15
N TYR A 165 20.95 1.96 -2.41
CA TYR A 165 19.79 2.78 -2.72
C TYR A 165 19.95 3.61 -4.01
N LEU A 166 21.18 3.90 -4.46
CA LEU A 166 21.38 4.51 -5.77
C LEU A 166 21.16 3.51 -6.90
N GLY A 167 21.28 2.21 -6.68
CA GLY A 167 21.11 1.20 -7.73
C GLY A 167 21.98 1.45 -8.97
N LEU A 168 23.21 1.93 -8.79
CA LEU A 168 24.14 2.16 -9.90
C LEU A 168 24.63 0.84 -10.49
N VAL A 169 24.92 0.84 -11.79
CA VAL A 169 25.56 -0.27 -12.50
C VAL A 169 27.05 -0.28 -12.19
N MET A 170 27.48 -1.27 -11.40
CA MET A 170 28.83 -1.33 -10.81
C MET A 170 29.83 -2.26 -11.53
N MET A 171 29.46 -2.83 -12.69
CA MET A 171 30.23 -3.95 -13.28
C MET A 171 31.70 -3.60 -13.56
N ASN A 172 31.98 -2.43 -14.15
CA ASN A 172 33.35 -2.00 -14.42
C ASN A 172 34.05 -1.45 -13.16
N TYR A 173 33.32 -0.73 -12.32
CA TYR A 173 33.81 -0.22 -11.04
C TYR A 173 34.37 -1.32 -10.13
N ARG A 174 33.69 -2.47 -10.07
CA ARG A 174 34.11 -3.63 -9.27
C ARG A 174 35.43 -4.26 -9.73
N LYS A 175 35.87 -3.99 -10.96
CA LYS A 175 37.16 -4.46 -11.49
C LYS A 175 38.33 -3.54 -11.12
N LEU A 176 38.05 -2.32 -10.69
CA LEU A 176 39.08 -1.38 -10.24
C LEU A 176 39.67 -1.83 -8.90
N ASN A 177 40.97 -1.60 -8.73
CA ASN A 177 41.63 -1.74 -7.44
C ASN A 177 41.19 -0.60 -6.48
N ALA A 178 41.65 -0.63 -5.23
CA ALA A 178 41.27 0.36 -4.23
C ALA A 178 41.60 1.81 -4.65
N GLU A 179 42.78 2.03 -5.23
CA GLU A 179 43.21 3.34 -5.72
C GLU A 179 42.34 3.83 -6.88
N GLY A 180 42.06 2.97 -7.85
CA GLY A 180 41.21 3.28 -8.99
C GLY A 180 39.76 3.59 -8.60
N LYS A 181 39.21 2.87 -7.61
CA LYS A 181 37.90 3.19 -7.04
C LYS A 181 37.86 4.56 -6.39
N LEU A 182 38.90 4.92 -5.65
CA LEU A 182 39.02 6.22 -4.99
C LEU A 182 39.23 7.34 -6.03
N ALA A 183 40.02 7.10 -7.07
CA ALA A 183 40.22 8.02 -8.18
C ALA A 183 38.91 8.26 -8.96
N ALA A 184 38.13 7.21 -9.23
CA ALA A 184 36.81 7.33 -9.85
C ALA A 184 35.85 8.15 -8.97
N ALA A 185 35.83 7.91 -7.66
CA ALA A 185 35.02 8.70 -6.73
C ALA A 185 35.43 10.18 -6.72
N GLU A 186 36.73 10.47 -6.68
CA GLU A 186 37.22 11.85 -6.76
C GLU A 186 36.86 12.53 -8.09
N ALA A 187 36.89 11.80 -9.20
CA ALA A 187 36.46 12.30 -10.50
C ALA A 187 34.96 12.63 -10.53
N VAL A 188 34.10 11.79 -9.94
CA VAL A 188 32.66 12.12 -9.79
C VAL A 188 32.46 13.36 -8.92
N ARG A 189 33.20 13.46 -7.80
CA ARG A 189 33.12 14.61 -6.89
C ARG A 189 33.46 15.92 -7.58
N LYS A 190 34.51 15.93 -8.41
CA LYS A 190 34.89 17.09 -9.23
C LYS A 190 33.88 17.41 -10.34
N ALA A 191 33.07 16.42 -10.74
CA ALA A 191 32.06 16.55 -11.79
C ALA A 191 30.65 16.90 -11.28
N ILE A 192 30.48 17.16 -9.97
CA ILE A 192 29.19 17.62 -9.43
C ILE A 192 28.84 18.97 -10.09
N PRO A 193 27.68 19.07 -10.78
CA PRO A 193 27.27 20.33 -11.41
C PRO A 193 26.87 21.37 -10.36
N THR A 194 26.85 22.64 -10.73
CA THR A 194 26.29 23.71 -9.88
C THR A 194 24.82 23.41 -9.58
N GLY A 195 24.49 23.25 -8.29
CA GLY A 195 23.16 22.82 -7.84
C GLY A 195 23.03 21.32 -7.57
N GLY A 196 24.06 20.52 -7.87
CA GLY A 196 24.09 19.08 -7.61
C GLY A 196 23.40 18.24 -8.69
N PHE A 197 23.60 16.92 -8.62
CA PHE A 197 22.86 15.98 -9.44
C PHE A 197 21.38 15.96 -9.04
N VAL A 198 20.51 16.02 -10.04
CA VAL A 198 19.05 15.99 -9.85
C VAL A 198 18.54 14.56 -9.70
N SER A 199 19.20 13.60 -10.36
CA SER A 199 18.72 12.23 -10.43
C SER A 199 19.85 11.19 -10.36
N ARG A 200 19.47 9.94 -10.06
CA ARG A 200 20.34 8.77 -10.22
C ARG A 200 20.94 8.69 -11.63
N THR A 201 20.17 9.04 -12.66
CA THR A 201 20.62 8.95 -14.05
C THR A 201 21.80 9.87 -14.31
N ASP A 202 21.78 11.08 -13.74
CA ASP A 202 22.88 12.04 -13.85
C ASP A 202 24.13 11.51 -13.12
N ILE A 203 23.94 10.95 -11.93
CA ILE A 203 25.00 10.30 -11.16
C ILE A 203 25.61 9.14 -11.96
N GLN A 204 24.80 8.26 -12.55
CA GLN A 204 25.27 7.12 -13.35
C GLN A 204 26.11 7.58 -14.55
N LYS A 205 25.68 8.67 -15.22
CA LYS A 205 26.43 9.23 -16.34
C LYS A 205 27.80 9.75 -15.88
N ALA A 206 27.85 10.55 -14.81
CA ALA A 206 29.10 11.04 -14.24
C ALA A 206 30.02 9.89 -13.78
N PHE A 207 29.43 8.89 -13.13
CA PHE A 207 30.13 7.71 -12.64
C PHE A 207 30.75 6.87 -13.77
N ASN A 208 30.02 6.65 -14.87
CA ASN A 208 30.55 5.94 -16.04
C ASN A 208 31.74 6.69 -16.68
N THR A 209 31.63 8.01 -16.81
CA THR A 209 32.74 8.86 -17.32
C THR A 209 33.95 8.79 -16.40
N ALA A 210 33.73 8.85 -15.08
CA ALA A 210 34.79 8.76 -14.09
C ALA A 210 35.54 7.42 -14.19
N ILE A 211 34.83 6.29 -14.24
CA ILE A 211 35.44 4.96 -14.41
C ILE A 211 36.27 4.88 -15.69
N ALA A 212 35.77 5.42 -16.80
CA ALA A 212 36.50 5.40 -18.07
C ALA A 212 37.79 6.24 -18.06
N SER A 213 37.87 7.25 -17.18
CA SER A 213 39.05 8.10 -17.02
C SER A 213 40.14 7.50 -16.11
N VAL A 214 39.77 6.52 -15.26
CA VAL A 214 40.72 5.81 -14.42
C VAL A 214 41.42 4.74 -15.27
N HIS A 215 42.67 5.01 -15.62
CA HIS A 215 43.53 4.02 -16.26
C HIS A 215 43.86 2.95 -15.22
N SER A 216 43.66 1.68 -15.58
CA SER A 216 43.99 0.52 -14.73
C SER A 216 45.43 0.09 -14.95
#